data_AF-A0AAE1UNV9-F1
#
_entry.id   AF-A0AAE1UNV9-F1
#
_cell.length_a   1.000
_cell.length_b   1.000
_cell.length_c   1.000
_cell.angle_alpha   90.00
_cell.angle_beta   90.00
_cell.angle_gamma   90.00
#
_symmetry.space_group_name_H-M   'P 1'
#
loop_
_entity.id
_entity.type
_entity.pdbx_description
1 polymer ?
#
loop_
_entity_poly.entity_id
_entity_poly.type
_entity_poly.pdbx_seq_one_letter_code
_entity_poly.pdbx_strand_id
1 'polypeptide(L)' 'MLRRTQSLLDLHQLGMKVIRRAYGLKPRAEAYCCLVDILDCGKLVEEAIRVVNQMPPEECDGAVLGDLLGACKLYLLE' A
#
# COMPACT_ATOMS: atom_id res chain seq x y z
N MET A 1 8.53 1.18 -17.14
CA MET A 1 7.73 1.58 -15.96
C MET A 1 7.94 0.64 -14.77
N LEU A 2 7.85 -0.69 -14.92
CA LEU A 2 8.02 -1.67 -13.82
C LEU A 2 9.30 -1.55 -12.94
N ARG A 3 10.47 -1.22 -13.50
CA ARG A 3 11.69 -1.11 -12.69
C ARG A 3 11.65 0.05 -11.68
N ARG A 4 10.92 1.13 -12.00
CA ARG A 4 10.78 2.30 -11.10
C ARG A 4 9.80 2.03 -9.96
N THR A 5 8.69 1.33 -10.25
CA THR A 5 7.70 0.95 -9.23
C THR A 5 8.26 -0.08 -8.26
N GLN A 6 9.09 -1.03 -8.71
CA GLN A 6 9.74 -2.00 -7.82
C GLN A 6 10.67 -1.31 -6.81
N SER A 7 11.54 -0.39 -7.25
CA SER A 7 12.44 0.32 -6.33
C SER A 7 11.69 1.19 -5.32
N LEU A 8 10.57 1.79 -5.71
CA LEU A 8 9.70 2.56 -4.81
C LEU A 8 9.02 1.64 -3.78
N LEU A 9 8.53 0.47 -4.22
CA LEU A 9 7.94 -0.53 -3.33
C LEU A 9 8.95 -1.03 -2.29
N ASP A 10 10.17 -1.37 -2.72
CA ASP A 10 11.23 -1.84 -1.83
C ASP A 10 11.59 -0.77 -0.78
N LEU A 11 11.67 0.51 -1.20
CA LEU A 11 11.95 1.63 -0.31
C LEU A 11 10.82 1.86 0.69
N HIS A 12 9.56 1.80 0.26
CA HIS A 12 8.40 1.99 1.13
C HIS A 12 8.28 0.87 2.17
N GLN A 13 8.45 -0.39 1.75
CA GLN A 13 8.46 -1.53 2.66
C GLN A 13 9.61 -1.45 3.67
N LEU A 14 10.79 -0.99 3.26
CA LEU A 14 11.92 -0.75 4.15
C LEU A 14 11.58 0.34 5.17
N GLY A 15 11.01 1.47 4.72
CA GLY A 15 10.53 2.55 5.58
C GLY A 15 9.55 2.06 6.64
N MET A 16 8.52 1.30 6.24
CA MET A 16 7.55 0.71 7.18
C MET A 16 8.18 -0.29 8.17
N LYS A 17 9.22 -1.04 7.76
CA LYS A 17 9.96 -1.94 8.65
C LYS A 17 10.82 -1.17 9.65
N VAL A 18 11.48 -0.09 9.21
CA VAL A 18 12.31 0.77 10.07
C VAL A 18 11.44 1.50 11.10
N ILE A 19 10.33 2.12 10.68
CA ILE A 19 9.38 2.80 11.57
C ILE A 19 8.88 1.86 12.67
N ARG A 20 8.54 0.61 12.30
CA ARG A 20 8.12 -0.43 13.25
C ARG A 20 9.24 -0.91 14.19
N ARG A 21 10.43 -1.20 13.64
CA ARG A 21 11.52 -1.85 14.41
C ARG A 21 12.38 -0.88 15.19
N ALA A 22 12.76 0.25 14.60
CA ALA A 22 13.68 1.21 15.20
C ALA A 22 12.97 2.19 16.13
N TYR A 23 11.72 2.56 15.81
CA TYR A 23 10.97 3.57 16.55
C TYR A 23 9.76 3.00 17.30
N GLY A 24 9.42 1.71 17.12
CA GLY A 24 8.26 1.08 17.76
C GLY A 24 6.92 1.66 17.30
N LEU A 25 6.91 2.44 16.21
CA LEU A 25 5.72 3.13 15.73
C LEU A 25 4.94 2.24 14.77
N LYS A 26 3.61 2.22 14.91
CA LYS A 26 2.74 1.58 13.94
C LYS A 26 2.61 2.49 12.70
N PRO A 27 2.68 1.93 11.47
CA PRO A 27 2.34 2.68 10.27
C PRO A 27 0.88 3.12 10.35
N ARG A 28 0.62 4.38 9.97
CA ARG A 28 -0.73 4.94 9.93
C ARG A 28 -1.40 4.75 8.58
N ALA A 29 -2.71 4.99 8.51
CA ALA A 29 -3.53 4.94 7.30
C ALA A 29 -2.85 5.54 6.05
N GLU A 30 -2.22 6.72 6.19
CA GLU A 30 -1.56 7.40 5.05
C GLU A 30 -0.39 6.58 4.47
N ALA A 31 0.31 5.82 5.31
CA ALA A 31 1.38 4.93 4.85
C ALA A 31 0.83 3.71 4.08
N TYR A 32 -0.39 3.27 4.38
CA TYR A 32 -1.07 2.20 3.64
C TYR A 32 -1.64 2.72 2.32
N CYS A 33 -2.27 3.91 2.29
CA CYS A 33 -2.68 4.61 1.07
C CYS A 33 -1.54 4.68 0.04
N CYS A 34 -0.38 5.24 0.44
CA CYS A 34 0.77 5.32 -0.46
C CYS A 34 1.29 3.95 -0.92
N LEU A 35 1.20 2.91 -0.09
CA LEU A 35 1.62 1.56 -0.48
C LEU A 35 0.65 0.97 -1.52
N VAL A 36 -0.65 1.16 -1.33
CA VAL A 36 -1.70 0.73 -2.27
C VAL A 36 -1.51 1.42 -3.62
N ASP A 37 -1.26 2.73 -3.64
CA ASP A 37 -0.99 3.49 -4.87
C ASP A 37 0.23 2.98 -5.63
N ILE A 38 1.33 2.68 -4.92
CA ILE A 38 2.55 2.15 -5.53
C ILE A 38 2.30 0.77 -6.15
N LEU A 39 1.54 -0.08 -5.45
CA LEU A 39 1.18 -1.42 -5.91
C LEU A 39 0.23 -1.38 -7.11
N ASP A 40 -0.74 -0.47 -7.11
CA ASP A 40 -1.64 -0.21 -8.23
C ASP A 40 -0.86 0.23 -9.49
N CYS A 41 0.04 1.20 -9.33
CA CYS A 41 0.95 1.63 -10.40
C CYS A 41 1.83 0.47 -10.94
N GLY A 42 2.07 -0.54 -10.12
CA GLY A 42 2.79 -1.76 -10.47
C GLY A 42 1.93 -2.85 -11.11
N LYS A 43 0.61 -2.65 -11.25
CA LYS A 43 -0.40 -3.67 -11.58
C LYS A 43 -0.39 -4.88 -10.62
N LEU A 44 -0.04 -4.65 -9.35
CA LEU A 44 0.04 -5.66 -8.29
C LEU A 44 -1.19 -5.63 -7.38
N VAL A 45 -2.38 -5.67 -7.97
CA VAL A 45 -3.67 -5.49 -7.28
C VAL A 45 -3.88 -6.53 -6.17
N GLU A 46 -3.51 -7.79 -6.40
CA GLU A 46 -3.60 -8.83 -5.37
C GLU A 46 -2.74 -8.52 -4.14
N GLU A 47 -1.57 -7.92 -4.33
CA GLU A 47 -0.70 -7.51 -3.23
C GLU A 47 -1.31 -6.32 -2.49
N ALA A 48 -1.93 -5.37 -3.20
CA ALA A 48 -2.65 -4.26 -2.58
C ALA A 48 -3.80 -4.77 -1.69
N ILE A 49 -4.57 -5.76 -2.15
CA ILE A 49 -5.61 -6.42 -1.35
C ILE A 49 -5.02 -7.11 -0.12
N ARG A 50 -3.88 -7.82 -0.27
CA ARG A 50 -3.19 -8.45 0.87
C ARG A 50 -2.75 -7.42 1.91
N VAL A 51 -2.23 -6.28 1.49
CA VAL A 51 -1.81 -5.18 2.38
C VAL A 51 -3.00 -4.67 3.19
N VAL A 52 -4.11 -4.35 2.53
CA VAL A 52 -5.33 -3.87 3.18
C VAL A 52 -5.88 -4.91 4.16
N ASN A 53 -5.87 -6.21 3.82
CA ASN A 53 -6.32 -7.27 4.71
C ASN A 53 -5.42 -7.50 5.93
N GLN A 54 -4.14 -7.13 5.86
CA GLN A 54 -3.18 -7.30 6.96
C GLN A 54 -3.01 -6.04 7.83
N MET A 55 -3.67 -4.93 7.47
CA MET A 55 -3.56 -3.70 8.23
C MET A 55 -4.30 -3.80 9.58
N PRO A 56 -3.85 -3.08 10.62
CA PRO A 56 -4.59 -2.97 11.87
C PRO A 56 -6.00 -2.41 11.63
N PRO A 57 -7.04 -2.93 12.30
CA PRO A 57 -8.41 -2.42 12.15
C PRO A 57 -8.54 -0.91 12.41
N GLU A 58 -7.69 -0.37 13.28
CA GLU A 58 -7.70 1.06 13.65
C GLU A 58 -7.19 1.98 12.54
N GLU A 59 -6.44 1.44 11.56
CA GLU A 59 -5.86 2.17 10.43
C GLU A 59 -6.63 1.90 9.12
N CYS A 60 -7.67 1.07 9.17
CA CYS A 60 -8.57 0.76 8.06
C CYS A 60 -9.64 1.85 7.93
N ASP A 61 -9.23 3.02 7.46
CA ASP A 61 -10.14 4.14 7.24
C ASP A 61 -10.73 4.15 5.82
N GLY A 62 -11.66 5.08 5.61
CA GLY A 62 -12.31 5.23 4.30
C GLY A 62 -11.35 5.67 3.19
N ALA A 63 -10.20 6.27 3.52
CA ALA A 63 -9.23 6.70 2.52
C ALA A 63 -8.47 5.49 1.97
N VAL A 64 -7.97 4.59 2.83
CA VAL A 64 -7.28 3.37 2.41
C VAL A 64 -8.18 2.47 1.55
N LEU A 65 -9.46 2.34 1.95
CA LEU A 65 -10.45 1.58 1.16
C LEU A 65 -10.80 2.29 -0.17
N GLY A 66 -10.81 3.62 -0.17
CA GLY A 66 -11.02 4.44 -1.36
C GLY A 66 -9.91 4.25 -2.40
N ASP A 67 -8.65 4.28 -1.96
CA ASP A 67 -7.48 4.05 -2.83
C ASP A 67 -7.49 2.64 -3.40
N LEU A 68 -7.80 1.63 -2.58
CA LEU A 68 -7.94 0.25 -3.07
C LEU A 68 -9.06 0.11 -4.10
N LEU A 69 -10.21 0.76 -3.87
CA LEU A 69 -11.32 0.72 -4.83
C LEU A 69 -10.95 1.42 -6.16
N GLY A 70 -10.17 2.50 -6.09
CA GLY A 70 -9.58 3.17 -7.25
C GLY A 70 -8.69 2.23 -8.05
N ALA A 71 -7.77 1.54 -7.37
CA ALA A 71 -6.87 0.56 -7.96
C ALA A 71 -7.63 -0.58 -8.66
N CYS A 72 -8.65 -1.12 -7.99
CA CYS A 72 -9.48 -2.20 -8.55
C CYS A 72 -10.32 -1.76 -9.76
N LYS A 73 -10.76 -0.49 -9.83
CA LYS A 73 -11.53 0.03 -10.97
C LYS A 73 -10.69 0.11 -12.25
N LEU A 74 -9.40 0.44 -12.13
CA LEU A 74 -8.50 0.48 -13.29
C LEU A 74 -8.28 -0.93 -13.86
N TYR A 75 -8.27 -1.95 -13.00
CA TYR A 75 -8.17 -3.35 -13.42
C TYR A 75 -9.43 -3.88 -14.14
N LEU A 76 -10.62 -3.40 -13.78
CA LEU A 76 -11.88 -3.80 -14.44
C LEU A 76 -12.14 -3.09 -15.78
N LEU A 77 -11.26 -2.15 -16.17
CA LEU A 77 -11.37 -1.34 -17.40
C LEU A 77 -10.30 -1.68 -18.46
N GLU A 78 -9.43 -2.66 -18.21
CA GLU A 78 -8.49 -3.28 -19.19
C GLU A 78 -8.92 -4.71 -19.51
#